data_AF-A0A429TD13-F1
#
_entry.id   AF-A0A429TD13-F1
#
_cell.length_a   1.000
_cell.length_b   1.000
_cell.length_c   1.000
_cell.angle_alpha   90.00
_cell.angle_beta   90.00
_cell.angle_gamma   90.00
#
_symmetry.space_group_name_H-M   'P 1'
#
loop_
_entity.id
_entity.type
_entity.pdbx_description
1 polymer ?
#
loop_
_entity_poly.entity_id
_entity_poly.type
_entity_poly.pdbx_seq_one_letter_code
_entity_poly.pdbx_strand_id
1 'polypeptide(L)'
;MQPNPPTPHAATVDAKGVHVTTAAGKSRTYSGGEVMTLTQVIDLAEGAATLCQSSTEKCVELVDESTELASDCDVLIAEITEKGVGENLIAKCEQLQEQLGLQAAAAKKLHDQILGGEEACRTASANAEVRHGGIFRAVADSPLTKPAERDFYNAR
;
A
#
# COMPACT_ATOMS: atom_id res chain seq x y z
N MET A 1 23.16 -1.65 6.20
CA MET A 1 23.68 -2.29 4.97
C MET A 1 22.73 -1.94 3.85
N GLN A 2 23.18 -1.24 2.83
CA GLN A 2 22.36 -0.98 1.64
C GLN A 2 22.12 -2.33 0.95
N PRO A 3 20.88 -2.73 0.63
CA PRO A 3 20.65 -3.97 -0.10
C PRO A 3 21.37 -3.90 -1.44
N ASN A 4 22.03 -4.99 -1.85
CA ASN A 4 22.64 -5.06 -3.17
C ASN A 4 21.60 -4.71 -4.24
N PRO A 5 21.96 -3.89 -5.26
CA PRO A 5 21.02 -3.52 -6.29
C PRO A 5 20.47 -4.78 -7.00
N PRO A 6 19.18 -4.81 -7.31
CA PRO A 6 18.56 -5.95 -7.99
C PRO A 6 19.25 -6.20 -9.33
N THR A 7 19.65 -7.43 -9.57
CA THR A 7 20.23 -7.85 -10.87
C THR A 7 19.13 -8.40 -11.77
N PRO A 8 19.04 -7.93 -13.03
CA PRO A 8 18.00 -8.34 -13.97
C PRO A 8 18.14 -9.81 -14.34
N HIS A 9 17.00 -10.46 -14.60
CA HIS A 9 16.95 -11.78 -15.22
C HIS A 9 16.87 -11.65 -16.74
N ALA A 10 17.47 -12.59 -17.45
CA ALA A 10 17.31 -12.73 -18.89
C ALA A 10 16.12 -13.65 -19.18
N ALA A 11 15.41 -13.40 -20.29
CA ALA A 11 14.32 -14.26 -20.73
C ALA A 11 14.30 -14.43 -22.25
N THR A 12 13.88 -15.62 -22.68
CA THR A 12 13.57 -15.94 -24.09
C THR A 12 12.27 -16.73 -24.16
N VAL A 13 11.52 -16.61 -25.25
CA VAL A 13 10.23 -17.28 -25.42
C VAL A 13 10.28 -18.21 -26.63
N ASP A 14 9.82 -19.44 -26.46
CA ASP A 14 9.64 -20.41 -27.53
C ASP A 14 8.29 -21.17 -27.40
N ALA A 15 8.09 -22.20 -28.21
CA ALA A 15 6.86 -23.01 -28.19
C ALA A 15 6.65 -23.82 -26.89
N LYS A 16 7.68 -23.97 -26.05
CA LYS A 16 7.67 -24.69 -24.78
C LYS A 16 7.46 -23.76 -23.58
N GLY A 17 7.63 -22.45 -23.73
CA GLY A 17 7.29 -21.45 -22.73
C GLY A 17 8.29 -20.32 -22.62
N VAL A 18 8.34 -19.70 -21.43
CA VAL A 18 9.21 -18.58 -21.10
C VAL A 18 10.42 -19.09 -20.33
N HIS A 19 11.59 -19.09 -20.95
CA HIS A 19 12.83 -19.51 -20.33
C HIS A 19 13.46 -18.32 -19.64
N VAL A 20 13.57 -18.38 -18.32
CA VAL A 20 14.15 -17.33 -17.49
C VAL A 20 15.50 -17.82 -16.95
N THR A 21 16.54 -17.02 -17.15
CA THR A 21 17.87 -17.24 -16.60
C THR A 21 18.19 -16.17 -15.57
N THR A 22 18.40 -16.59 -14.33
CA THR A 22 18.81 -15.71 -13.23
C THR A 22 20.24 -15.21 -13.45
N ALA A 23 20.61 -14.10 -12.81
CA ALA A 23 21.97 -13.57 -12.85
C ALA A 23 23.03 -14.57 -12.34
N ALA A 24 22.63 -15.53 -11.50
CA ALA A 24 23.49 -16.62 -11.03
C ALA A 24 23.60 -17.80 -12.02
N GLY A 25 23.07 -17.67 -13.23
CA GLY A 25 23.12 -18.69 -14.28
C GLY A 25 22.11 -19.85 -14.12
N LYS A 26 21.23 -19.81 -13.11
CA LYS A 26 20.15 -20.81 -12.97
C LYS A 26 19.05 -20.51 -13.97
N SER A 27 18.57 -21.53 -14.69
CA SER A 27 17.51 -21.41 -15.68
C SER A 27 16.28 -22.23 -15.29
N ARG A 28 15.09 -21.68 -15.56
CA ARG A 28 13.80 -22.36 -15.39
C ARG A 28 12.83 -21.92 -16.48
N THR A 29 11.98 -22.83 -16.91
CA THR A 29 10.89 -22.54 -17.85
C THR A 29 9.60 -22.31 -17.07
N TYR A 30 8.90 -21.23 -17.42
CA TYR A 30 7.61 -20.85 -16.89
C TYR A 30 6.56 -20.85 -18.00
N SER A 31 5.31 -21.08 -17.64
CA SER A 31 4.16 -20.82 -18.50
C SER A 31 3.87 -19.31 -18.58
N GLY A 32 3.19 -18.88 -19.66
CA GLY A 32 2.73 -17.48 -19.77
C GLY A 32 1.84 -17.05 -18.59
N GLY A 33 0.97 -17.95 -18.13
CA GLY A 33 0.13 -17.71 -16.95
C GLY A 33 0.93 -17.47 -15.65
N GLU A 34 2.03 -18.19 -15.44
CA GLU A 34 2.90 -17.94 -14.28
C GLU A 34 3.60 -16.57 -14.36
N VAL A 35 3.97 -16.13 -15.57
CA VAL A 35 4.56 -14.80 -15.79
C VAL A 35 3.52 -13.69 -15.60
N MET A 36 2.29 -13.91 -16.04
CA MET A 36 1.17 -13.00 -15.76
C MET A 36 0.92 -12.86 -14.26
N THR A 37 0.89 -13.98 -13.52
CA THR A 37 0.73 -13.95 -12.06
C THR A 37 1.85 -13.15 -11.39
N LEU A 38 3.11 -13.30 -11.85
CA LEU A 38 4.22 -12.51 -11.33
C LEU A 38 4.01 -11.00 -11.56
N THR A 39 3.51 -10.63 -12.74
CA THR A 39 3.17 -9.23 -13.09
C THR A 39 2.12 -8.67 -12.13
N GLN A 40 1.03 -9.42 -11.92
CA GLN A 40 -0.06 -9.03 -11.02
C GLN A 40 0.38 -8.88 -9.57
N VAL A 41 1.32 -9.70 -9.10
CA VAL A 41 1.88 -9.57 -7.74
C VAL A 41 2.69 -8.28 -7.59
N ILE A 42 3.40 -7.84 -8.64
CA ILE A 42 4.12 -6.56 -8.64
C ILE A 42 3.13 -5.39 -8.62
N ASP A 43 2.08 -5.45 -9.45
CA ASP A 43 1.02 -4.43 -9.47
C ASP A 43 0.30 -4.34 -8.12
N LEU A 44 0.08 -5.48 -7.45
CA LEU A 44 -0.49 -5.54 -6.11
C LEU A 44 0.40 -4.84 -5.07
N ALA A 45 1.72 -5.00 -5.17
CA ALA A 45 2.65 -4.32 -4.28
C ALA A 45 2.63 -2.79 -4.47
N GLU A 46 2.48 -2.33 -5.71
CA GLU A 46 2.29 -0.90 -6.00
C GLU A 46 0.95 -0.37 -5.49
N GLY A 47 -0.15 -1.12 -5.69
CA GLY A 47 -1.45 -0.80 -5.11
C GLY A 47 -1.42 -0.75 -3.58
N ALA A 48 -0.69 -1.67 -2.94
CA ALA A 48 -0.48 -1.68 -1.50
C ALA A 48 0.28 -0.45 -1.01
N ALA A 49 1.27 0.05 -1.77
CA ALA A 49 1.98 1.28 -1.42
C ALA A 49 1.01 2.49 -1.36
N THR A 50 0.16 2.64 -2.38
CA THR A 50 -0.87 3.69 -2.42
C THR A 50 -1.87 3.55 -1.27
N LEU A 51 -2.25 2.32 -0.92
CA LEU A 51 -3.13 2.06 0.22
C LEU A 51 -2.45 2.44 1.54
N CYS A 52 -1.17 2.11 1.74
CA CYS A 52 -0.41 2.51 2.91
C CYS A 52 -0.36 4.04 3.04
N GLN A 53 0.00 4.74 1.96
CA GLN A 53 0.10 6.20 1.95
C GLN A 53 -1.24 6.86 2.33
N SER A 54 -2.31 6.52 1.61
CA SER A 54 -3.65 7.09 1.87
C SER A 54 -4.20 6.73 3.25
N SER A 55 -3.83 5.56 3.79
CA SER A 55 -4.21 5.17 5.15
C SER A 55 -3.46 5.99 6.20
N THR A 56 -2.16 6.25 6.01
CA THR A 56 -1.40 7.12 6.92
C THR A 56 -1.90 8.55 6.91
N GLU A 57 -2.23 9.10 5.74
CA GLU A 57 -2.83 10.43 5.60
C GLU A 57 -4.16 10.53 6.37
N LYS A 58 -5.08 9.58 6.16
CA LYS A 58 -6.35 9.52 6.89
C LYS A 58 -6.20 9.36 8.40
N CYS A 59 -5.18 8.62 8.85
CA CYS A 59 -4.93 8.49 10.28
C CYS A 59 -4.51 9.82 10.92
N VAL A 60 -3.75 10.66 10.19
CA VAL A 60 -3.40 12.01 10.64
C VAL A 60 -4.65 12.88 10.71
N GLU A 61 -5.46 12.90 9.66
CA GLU A 61 -6.74 13.63 9.63
C GLU A 61 -7.64 13.24 10.81
N LEU A 62 -7.80 11.94 11.08
CA LEU A 62 -8.61 11.45 12.20
C LEU A 62 -8.06 11.88 13.57
N VAL A 63 -6.73 11.95 13.74
CA VAL A 63 -6.12 12.44 14.99
C VAL A 63 -6.45 13.93 15.17
N ASP A 64 -6.28 14.72 14.12
CA ASP A 64 -6.51 16.16 14.16
C ASP A 64 -7.99 16.47 14.43
N GLU A 65 -8.91 15.89 13.65
CA GLU A 65 -10.36 16.04 13.83
C GLU A 65 -10.82 15.61 15.23
N SER A 66 -10.32 14.48 15.74
CA SER A 66 -10.71 14.00 17.08
C SER A 66 -10.22 14.94 18.17
N THR A 67 -9.05 15.57 17.99
CA THR A 67 -8.49 16.52 18.94
C THR A 67 -9.24 17.87 18.91
N GLU A 68 -9.63 18.32 17.72
CA GLU A 68 -10.46 19.52 17.56
C GLU A 68 -11.84 19.33 18.21
N LEU A 69 -12.52 18.22 17.91
CA LEU A 69 -13.82 17.91 18.51
C LEU A 69 -13.75 17.73 20.03
N ALA A 70 -12.63 17.23 20.56
CA ALA A 70 -12.43 17.12 22.00
C ALA A 70 -12.28 18.51 22.64
N SER A 71 -11.61 19.45 21.96
CA SER A 71 -11.49 20.83 22.39
C SER A 71 -12.84 21.55 22.33
N ASP A 72 -13.67 21.26 21.33
CA ASP A 72 -15.04 21.77 21.26
C ASP A 72 -15.90 21.26 22.42
N CYS A 73 -15.67 20.03 22.89
CA CYS A 73 -16.33 19.52 24.10
C CYS A 73 -15.95 20.34 25.34
N ASP A 74 -14.69 20.74 25.50
CA ASP A 74 -14.25 21.61 26.60
C ASP A 74 -14.97 22.97 26.57
N VAL A 75 -15.11 23.57 25.38
CA VAL A 75 -15.86 24.82 25.18
C VAL A 75 -17.34 24.64 25.56
N LEU A 76 -17.98 23.56 25.09
CA LEU A 76 -19.37 23.27 25.43
C LEU A 76 -19.55 23.07 26.93
N ILE A 77 -18.66 22.33 27.61
CA ILE A 77 -18.71 22.14 29.07
C ILE A 77 -18.64 23.48 29.80
N ALA A 78 -17.75 24.38 29.38
CA ALA A 78 -17.63 25.71 29.97
C ALA A 78 -18.93 26.52 29.81
N GLU A 79 -19.52 26.54 28.60
CA GLU A 79 -20.78 27.22 28.34
C GLU A 79 -21.96 26.64 29.15
N ILE A 80 -22.04 25.31 29.24
CA ILE A 80 -23.09 24.61 29.98
C ILE A 80 -22.99 24.95 31.47
N THR A 81 -21.76 24.98 31.98
CA THR A 81 -21.45 25.34 33.38
C THR A 81 -21.85 26.79 33.68
N GLU A 82 -21.50 27.73 32.81
CA GLU A 82 -21.87 29.16 32.96
C GLU A 82 -23.38 29.36 32.96
N LYS A 83 -24.11 28.63 32.11
CA LYS A 83 -25.57 28.71 32.01
C LYS A 83 -26.31 27.99 33.15
N GLY A 84 -25.60 27.23 33.98
CA GLY A 84 -26.15 26.54 35.15
C GLY A 84 -27.19 25.46 34.83
N VAL A 85 -27.14 24.89 33.62
CA VAL A 85 -28.14 23.92 33.14
C VAL A 85 -27.50 22.58 32.78
N GLY A 86 -27.92 21.51 33.46
CA GLY A 86 -27.85 20.14 32.94
C GLY A 86 -26.52 19.40 33.16
N GLU A 87 -26.30 18.89 34.39
CA GLU A 87 -25.22 17.95 34.71
C GLU A 87 -25.17 16.74 33.77
N ASN A 88 -26.35 16.26 33.32
CA ASN A 88 -26.44 15.18 32.33
C ASN A 88 -25.83 15.55 30.97
N LEU A 89 -25.82 16.83 30.60
CA LEU A 89 -25.23 17.29 29.34
C LEU A 89 -23.71 17.40 29.47
N ILE A 90 -23.22 17.88 30.62
CA ILE A 90 -21.78 17.88 30.96
C ILE A 90 -21.23 16.44 30.89
N ALA A 91 -21.89 15.49 31.58
CA ALA A 91 -21.47 14.09 31.58
C ALA A 91 -21.41 13.48 30.17
N LYS A 92 -22.31 13.90 29.26
CA LYS A 92 -22.28 13.46 27.85
C LYS A 92 -21.11 14.07 27.08
N CYS A 93 -20.78 15.34 27.31
CA CYS A 93 -19.62 15.98 26.71
C CYS A 93 -18.32 15.32 27.18
N GLU A 94 -18.20 15.03 28.48
CA GLU A 94 -17.05 14.31 29.05
C GLU A 94 -16.91 12.90 28.44
N GLN A 95 -18.03 12.17 28.29
CA GLN A 95 -18.03 10.87 27.64
C GLN A 95 -17.60 10.96 26.17
N LEU A 96 -18.07 11.97 25.44
CA LEU A 96 -17.69 12.19 24.04
C LEU A 96 -16.20 12.52 23.93
N GLN A 97 -15.68 13.37 24.81
CA GLN A 97 -14.26 13.71 24.88
C GLN A 97 -13.38 12.48 25.14
N GLU A 98 -13.79 11.58 26.05
CA GLU A 98 -13.09 10.31 26.28
C GLU A 98 -13.06 9.45 25.01
N GLN A 99 -14.20 9.31 24.31
CA GLN A 99 -14.28 8.53 23.07
C GLN A 99 -13.41 9.11 21.95
N LEU A 100 -13.38 10.44 21.81
CA LEU A 100 -12.52 11.14 20.85
C LEU A 100 -11.04 10.92 21.18
N GLY A 101 -10.66 10.96 22.46
CA GLY A 101 -9.31 10.61 22.91
C GLY A 101 -8.92 9.17 22.55
N LEU A 102 -9.83 8.21 22.74
CA LEU A 102 -9.61 6.81 22.33
C LEU A 102 -9.48 6.67 20.80
N GLN A 103 -10.28 7.40 20.03
CA GLN A 103 -10.23 7.41 18.57
C GLN A 103 -8.89 7.96 18.06
N ALA A 104 -8.45 9.12 18.59
CA ALA A 104 -7.15 9.70 18.26
C ALA A 104 -6.00 8.73 18.59
N ALA A 105 -6.04 8.09 19.76
CA ALA A 105 -5.02 7.12 20.16
C ALA A 105 -5.00 5.88 19.24
N ALA A 106 -6.16 5.37 18.83
CA ALA A 106 -6.28 4.25 17.92
C ALA A 106 -5.78 4.59 16.51
N ALA A 107 -6.16 5.76 15.98
CA ALA A 107 -5.71 6.26 14.69
C ALA A 107 -4.19 6.45 14.65
N LYS A 108 -3.61 7.06 15.70
CA LYS A 108 -2.16 7.20 15.84
C LYS A 108 -1.44 5.86 15.90
N LYS A 109 -1.96 4.90 16.67
CA LYS A 109 -1.38 3.55 16.72
C LYS A 109 -1.40 2.87 15.35
N LEU A 110 -2.49 3.02 14.59
CA LEU A 110 -2.59 2.47 13.24
C LEU A 110 -1.62 3.15 12.28
N HIS A 111 -1.51 4.49 12.33
CA HIS A 111 -0.51 5.26 11.59
C HIS A 111 0.88 4.69 11.82
N ASP A 112 1.30 4.53 13.08
CA ASP A 112 2.64 4.07 13.44
C ASP A 112 2.91 2.63 12.98
N GLN A 113 1.87 1.79 12.87
CA GLN A 113 1.97 0.43 12.35
C GLN A 113 2.13 0.37 10.82
N ILE A 114 1.54 1.33 10.11
CA ILE A 114 1.57 1.41 8.64
C ILE A 114 2.76 2.25 8.16
N LEU A 115 3.30 3.12 9.01
CA LEU A 115 4.40 4.01 8.70
C LEU A 115 5.60 3.25 8.10
N GLY A 116 6.09 3.74 6.96
CA GLY A 116 7.17 3.10 6.21
C GLY A 116 6.75 1.89 5.37
N GLY A 117 5.51 1.39 5.53
CA GLY A 117 4.94 0.35 4.68
C GLY A 117 4.86 0.78 3.22
N GLU A 118 4.54 2.04 2.96
CA GLU A 118 4.59 2.63 1.62
C GLU A 118 5.97 2.48 0.98
N GLU A 119 7.02 2.96 1.66
CA GLU A 119 8.39 2.90 1.14
C GLU A 119 8.85 1.46 0.93
N ALA A 120 8.49 0.54 1.83
CA ALA A 120 8.77 -0.88 1.71
C ALA A 120 8.08 -1.48 0.46
N CYS A 121 6.80 -1.18 0.25
CA CYS A 121 6.04 -1.64 -0.91
C CYS A 121 6.56 -1.05 -2.22
N ARG A 122 6.85 0.26 -2.28
CA ARG A 122 7.46 0.92 -3.45
C ARG A 122 8.83 0.31 -3.77
N THR A 123 9.66 0.11 -2.75
CA THR A 123 10.98 -0.50 -2.91
C THR A 123 10.89 -1.94 -3.39
N ALA A 124 9.96 -2.73 -2.86
CA ALA A 124 9.73 -4.10 -3.30
C ALA A 124 9.27 -4.15 -4.75
N SER A 125 8.30 -3.31 -5.15
CA SER A 125 7.82 -3.22 -6.53
C SER A 125 8.92 -2.78 -7.49
N ALA A 126 9.65 -1.71 -7.18
CA ALA A 126 10.77 -1.22 -7.99
C ALA A 126 11.87 -2.29 -8.16
N ASN A 127 12.21 -3.00 -7.08
CA ASN A 127 13.19 -4.08 -7.15
C ASN A 127 12.71 -5.27 -7.98
N ALA A 128 11.42 -5.60 -7.89
CA ALA A 128 10.81 -6.65 -8.69
C ALA A 128 10.77 -6.27 -10.17
N GLU A 129 10.46 -5.02 -10.49
CA GLU A 129 10.47 -4.49 -11.87
C GLU A 129 11.87 -4.54 -12.48
N VAL A 130 12.90 -4.09 -11.76
CA VAL A 130 14.28 -4.19 -12.24
C VAL A 130 14.70 -5.65 -12.45
N ARG A 131 14.27 -6.55 -11.57
CA ARG A 131 14.65 -7.97 -11.64
C ARG A 131 13.89 -8.73 -12.75
N HIS A 132 12.61 -8.42 -12.94
CA HIS A 132 11.67 -9.25 -13.72
C HIS A 132 11.10 -8.55 -14.96
N GLY A 133 11.23 -7.24 -15.11
CA GLY A 133 10.68 -6.48 -16.25
C GLY A 133 11.17 -6.97 -17.62
N GLY A 134 12.41 -7.46 -17.69
CA GLY A 134 12.95 -8.10 -18.90
C GLY A 134 12.20 -9.38 -19.30
N ILE A 135 11.60 -10.09 -18.33
CA ILE A 135 10.77 -11.27 -18.58
C ILE A 135 9.46 -10.84 -19.25
N PHE A 136 8.79 -9.82 -18.72
CA PHE A 136 7.52 -9.33 -19.25
C PHE A 136 7.68 -8.79 -20.67
N ARG A 137 8.74 -8.03 -20.92
CA ARG A 137 9.07 -7.52 -22.26
C ARG A 137 9.35 -8.65 -23.25
N ALA A 138 10.09 -9.69 -22.85
CA ALA A 138 10.34 -10.85 -23.71
C ALA A 138 9.03 -11.58 -24.09
N VAL A 139 8.04 -11.62 -23.20
CA VAL A 139 6.72 -12.18 -23.50
C VAL A 139 5.92 -11.24 -24.41
N ALA A 140 5.88 -9.94 -24.13
CA ALA A 140 5.18 -8.95 -24.96
C ALA A 140 5.71 -8.93 -26.41
N ASP A 141 7.03 -8.98 -26.58
CA ASP A 141 7.70 -8.89 -27.89
C ASP A 141 7.67 -10.21 -28.67
N SER A 142 7.32 -11.33 -28.02
CA SER A 142 7.34 -12.64 -28.68
C SER A 142 6.20 -12.78 -29.71
N PRO A 143 6.51 -13.23 -30.95
CA PRO A 143 5.49 -13.50 -31.96
C PRO A 143 4.60 -14.69 -31.59
N LEU A 144 5.02 -15.52 -30.64
CA LEU A 144 4.28 -16.69 -30.16
C LEU A 144 3.26 -16.35 -29.07
N THR A 145 3.34 -15.14 -28.49
CA THR A 145 2.42 -14.68 -27.45
C THR A 145 1.07 -14.33 -28.05
N LYS A 146 0.00 -14.83 -27.43
CA LYS A 146 -1.37 -14.59 -27.88
C LYS A 146 -1.71 -13.08 -27.79
N PRO A 147 -2.54 -12.53 -28.69
CA PRO A 147 -2.88 -11.11 -28.68
C PRO A 147 -3.37 -10.59 -27.31
N ALA A 148 -4.31 -11.27 -26.67
CA ALA A 148 -4.83 -10.86 -25.36
C ALA A 148 -3.78 -10.84 -24.25
N GLU A 149 -2.82 -11.77 -24.27
CA GLU A 149 -1.71 -11.80 -23.31
C GLU A 149 -0.71 -10.68 -23.60
N ARG A 150 -0.47 -10.37 -24.88
CA ARG A 150 0.37 -9.22 -25.28
C ARG A 150 -0.24 -7.89 -24.86
N ASP A 151 -1.55 -7.72 -25.06
CA ASP A 151 -2.28 -6.52 -24.66
C ASP A 151 -2.23 -6.31 -23.14
N PHE A 152 -2.29 -7.39 -22.35
CA PHE A 152 -2.12 -7.33 -20.90
C PHE A 152 -0.77 -6.69 -20.49
N TYR A 153 0.34 -7.10 -21.13
CA TYR A 153 1.66 -6.52 -20.82
C TYR A 153 1.85 -5.10 -21.36
N ASN A 154 1.19 -4.74 -22.47
CA ASN A 154 1.29 -3.41 -23.08
C ASN A 154 0.39 -2.36 -22.43
N ALA A 155 -0.63 -2.78 -21.69
CA ALA A 155 -1.56 -1.89 -20.99
C ALA A 155 -1.02 -1.36 -19.64
N ARG A 156 0.17 -1.82 -19.25
CA ARG A 156 0.87 -1.46 -18.02
C ARG A 156 1.86 -0.32 -18.29
#